data_AF-A0AAN4RNJ2-F1
#
_entry.id   AF-A0AAN4RNJ2-F1
#
_cell.length_a   1.000
_cell.length_b   1.000
_cell.length_c   1.000
_cell.angle_alpha   90.00
_cell.angle_beta   90.00
_cell.angle_gamma   90.00
#
_symmetry.space_group_name_H-M   'P 1'
#
loop_
_entity.id
_entity.type
_entity.pdbx_description
1 polymer ?
#
loop_
_entity_poly.entity_id
_entity_poly.type
_entity_poly.pdbx_seq_one_letter_code
_entity_poly.pdbx_strand_id
1 'polypeptide(L)'
;MSTLQPIIHVLKHSSDEDVIEQFFEYESLIWIDWREDEGDIIHYFNGQLPESHQIQCKIIQIDKPRGVDIVLSSDERTLTIPFADDWTDRDSAVRAMEEMIAPQYQIRWFMESLGSDTLAFLLLSTEQWTELEKQFGKEKLEFHFQPITSKSMMFSLDVDDVFKLIETRQKARTSE
;
A
#
# COMPACT_ATOMS: atom_id res chain seq x y z
N MET A 1 1.32 -17.55 -15.29
CA MET A 1 2.54 -17.47 -14.46
C MET A 1 2.09 -17.26 -13.02
N SER A 2 2.80 -17.79 -12.01
CA SER A 2 2.46 -17.50 -10.62
C SER A 2 2.63 -15.99 -10.39
N THR A 3 1.63 -15.33 -9.80
CA THR A 3 1.64 -13.90 -9.46
C THR A 3 2.80 -13.52 -8.53
N LEU A 4 3.46 -14.49 -7.89
CA LEU A 4 4.60 -14.24 -7.02
C LEU A 4 5.95 -14.19 -7.75
N GLN A 5 6.06 -14.66 -8.99
CA GLN A 5 7.37 -14.76 -9.66
C GLN A 5 8.09 -13.41 -9.80
N PRO A 6 7.43 -12.30 -10.20
CA PRO A 6 8.09 -10.99 -10.25
C PRO A 6 8.60 -10.54 -8.87
N ILE A 7 7.81 -10.78 -7.81
CA ILE A 7 8.16 -10.43 -6.42
C ILE A 7 9.34 -11.27 -5.93
N ILE A 8 9.31 -12.58 -6.21
CA ILE A 8 10.41 -13.52 -5.90
C ILE A 8 11.69 -13.09 -6.63
N HIS A 9 11.57 -12.62 -7.88
CA HIS A 9 12.72 -12.16 -8.66
C HIS A 9 13.37 -10.92 -8.02
N VAL A 10 12.56 -9.93 -7.61
CA VAL A 10 13.02 -8.77 -6.83
C VAL A 10 13.70 -9.19 -5.53
N LEU A 11 13.07 -10.06 -4.73
CA LEU A 11 13.63 -10.49 -3.45
C LEU A 11 14.92 -11.31 -3.59
N LYS A 12 15.15 -11.97 -4.73
CA LYS A 12 16.42 -12.67 -5.01
C LYS A 12 17.53 -11.74 -5.48
N HIS A 13 17.20 -10.65 -6.17
CA HIS A 13 18.15 -9.75 -6.82
C HIS A 13 17.93 -8.30 -6.38
N SER A 14 17.64 -8.09 -5.10
CA SER A 14 17.21 -6.81 -4.53
C SER A 14 18.26 -5.68 -4.58
N SER A 15 19.50 -6.03 -4.91
CA SER A 15 20.63 -5.11 -5.10
C SER A 15 20.88 -4.77 -6.58
N ASP A 16 20.15 -5.40 -7.50
CA ASP A 16 20.25 -5.16 -8.94
C ASP A 16 19.25 -4.07 -9.35
N GLU A 17 19.76 -2.90 -9.73
CA GLU A 17 18.94 -1.74 -10.09
C GLU A 17 18.07 -2.03 -11.33
N ASP A 18 18.57 -2.79 -12.31
CA ASP A 18 17.79 -3.14 -13.51
C ASP A 18 16.59 -4.02 -13.16
N VAL A 19 16.72 -4.89 -12.15
CA VAL A 19 15.61 -5.72 -11.64
C VAL A 19 14.56 -4.87 -10.96
N ILE A 20 14.96 -3.86 -10.19
CA ILE A 20 14.03 -2.93 -9.54
C ILE A 20 13.32 -2.06 -10.58
N GLU A 21 14.06 -1.52 -11.55
CA GLU A 21 13.51 -0.71 -12.64
C GLU A 21 12.45 -1.47 -13.43
N GLN A 22 12.74 -2.71 -13.82
CA GLN A 22 11.77 -3.56 -14.52
C GLN A 22 10.54 -3.88 -13.68
N PHE A 23 10.70 -3.99 -12.35
CA PHE A 23 9.59 -4.31 -11.47
C PHE A 23 8.59 -3.16 -11.35
N PHE A 24 8.98 -1.90 -11.58
CA PHE A 24 8.03 -0.77 -11.61
C PHE A 24 6.96 -0.92 -12.71
N GLU A 25 7.25 -1.68 -13.77
CA GLU A 25 6.31 -2.01 -14.84
C GLU A 25 5.41 -3.21 -14.52
N TYR A 26 5.51 -3.77 -13.31
CA TYR A 26 4.72 -4.93 -12.93
C TYR A 26 3.23 -4.59 -12.80
N GLU A 27 2.39 -5.23 -13.61
CA GLU A 27 0.95 -4.95 -13.75
C GLU A 27 0.14 -5.02 -12.44
N SER A 28 0.61 -5.76 -11.44
CA SER A 28 -0.08 -5.88 -10.15
C SER A 28 0.31 -4.77 -9.17
N LEU A 29 1.30 -3.92 -9.50
CA LEU A 29 1.57 -2.72 -8.73
C LEU A 29 0.41 -1.74 -8.87
N ILE A 30 -0.08 -1.31 -7.71
CA ILE A 30 -1.10 -0.29 -7.59
C ILE A 30 -0.38 1.03 -7.35
N TRP A 31 -0.39 1.89 -8.37
CA TRP A 31 0.20 3.21 -8.29
C TRP A 31 -0.81 4.23 -7.80
N ILE A 32 -0.42 5.02 -6.81
CA ILE A 32 -1.26 6.04 -6.22
C ILE A 32 -0.49 7.36 -6.22
N ASP A 33 -1.00 8.35 -6.96
CA ASP A 33 -0.46 9.71 -6.98
C ASP A 33 -0.83 10.45 -5.70
N TRP A 34 0.01 11.37 -5.24
CA TRP A 34 -0.31 12.19 -4.08
C TRP A 34 -1.55 13.07 -4.29
N ARG A 35 -1.89 13.42 -5.54
CA ARG A 35 -3.07 14.22 -5.93
C ARG A 35 -4.31 13.41 -6.29
N GLU A 36 -4.27 12.09 -6.16
CA GLU A 36 -5.38 11.20 -6.51
C GLU A 36 -6.68 11.56 -5.74
N ASP A 37 -7.83 10.93 -5.97
CA ASP A 37 -9.01 11.08 -5.09
C ASP A 37 -9.18 9.88 -4.14
N GLU A 38 -9.59 10.09 -2.88
CA GLU A 38 -9.64 8.98 -1.90
C GLU A 38 -10.57 7.84 -2.31
N GLY A 39 -11.65 8.16 -3.05
CA GLY A 39 -12.54 7.15 -3.61
C GLY A 39 -11.88 6.28 -4.69
N ASP A 40 -11.02 6.88 -5.52
CA ASP A 40 -10.32 6.19 -6.61
C ASP A 40 -9.27 5.22 -6.07
N ILE A 41 -8.60 5.55 -4.97
CA ILE A 41 -7.73 4.61 -4.24
C ILE A 41 -8.46 3.29 -3.95
N ILE A 42 -9.69 3.38 -3.41
CA ILE A 42 -10.48 2.21 -3.04
C ILE A 42 -10.79 1.39 -4.29
N HIS A 43 -11.11 2.07 -5.40
CA HIS A 43 -11.35 1.42 -6.68
C HIS A 43 -10.11 0.71 -7.23
N TYR A 44 -8.92 1.29 -7.08
CA TYR A 44 -7.67 0.66 -7.53
C TYR A 44 -7.39 -0.65 -6.77
N PHE A 45 -7.56 -0.66 -5.45
CA PHE A 45 -7.42 -1.89 -4.65
C PHE A 45 -8.51 -2.92 -4.97
N ASN A 46 -9.76 -2.48 -5.15
CA ASN A 46 -10.85 -3.37 -5.57
C ASN A 46 -10.57 -4.03 -6.92
N GLY A 47 -9.91 -3.32 -7.84
CA GLY A 47 -9.51 -3.87 -9.14
C GLY A 47 -8.57 -5.08 -9.03
N GLN A 48 -7.87 -5.24 -7.90
CA GLN A 48 -6.99 -6.39 -7.63
C GLN A 48 -7.67 -7.49 -6.82
N LEU A 49 -8.90 -7.28 -6.35
CA LEU A 49 -9.67 -8.26 -5.58
C LEU A 49 -10.63 -9.04 -6.48
N PRO A 50 -10.92 -10.32 -6.14
CA PRO A 50 -12.05 -11.02 -6.72
C PRO A 50 -13.35 -10.23 -6.48
N GLU A 51 -14.27 -10.25 -7.45
CA GLU A 51 -15.55 -9.51 -7.38
C GLU A 51 -16.32 -9.77 -6.08
N SER A 52 -16.31 -11.02 -5.59
CA SER A 52 -16.97 -11.41 -4.34
C SER A 52 -16.36 -10.79 -3.07
N HIS A 53 -15.16 -10.22 -3.14
CA HIS A 53 -14.46 -9.61 -2.01
C HIS A 53 -14.29 -8.10 -2.18
N GLN A 54 -14.83 -7.51 -3.25
CA GLN A 54 -14.73 -6.08 -3.48
C GLN A 54 -15.52 -5.30 -2.41
N ILE A 55 -14.94 -4.17 -2.00
CA ILE A 55 -15.49 -3.29 -0.98
C ILE A 55 -16.35 -2.22 -1.65
N GLN A 56 -17.61 -2.13 -1.26
CA GLN A 56 -18.48 -1.06 -1.72
C GLN A 56 -18.00 0.28 -1.15
N CYS A 57 -17.92 1.30 -1.99
CA CYS A 57 -17.49 2.64 -1.62
C CYS A 57 -18.63 3.64 -1.85
N LYS A 58 -19.00 4.40 -0.81
CA LYS A 58 -20.03 5.43 -0.90
C LYS A 58 -19.52 6.75 -0.34
N ILE A 59 -19.61 7.79 -1.16
CA ILE A 59 -19.28 9.16 -0.76
C ILE A 59 -20.55 9.84 -0.24
N ILE A 60 -20.48 10.43 0.94
CA ILE A 60 -21.57 11.11 1.63
C ILE A 60 -21.16 12.56 1.87
N GLN A 61 -21.96 13.51 1.39
CA GLN A 61 -21.76 14.93 1.68
C GLN A 61 -22.11 15.21 3.15
N ILE A 62 -21.28 15.99 3.84
CA ILE A 62 -21.44 16.33 5.25
C ILE A 62 -21.18 17.82 5.50
N ASP A 63 -21.62 18.32 6.65
CA ASP A 63 -21.49 19.74 7.04
C ASP A 63 -20.17 20.07 7.78
N LYS A 64 -19.13 19.25 7.58
CA LYS A 64 -17.79 19.52 8.13
C LYS A 64 -16.90 20.15 7.04
N PRO A 65 -15.83 20.88 7.42
CA PRO A 65 -14.97 21.51 6.43
C PRO A 65 -14.37 20.54 5.39
N ARG A 66 -14.10 19.27 5.77
CA ARG A 66 -13.70 18.22 4.81
C ARG A 66 -14.72 17.91 3.71
N GLY A 67 -15.97 18.35 3.85
CA GLY A 67 -17.05 18.25 2.85
C GLY A 67 -17.66 16.86 2.66
N VAL A 68 -16.88 15.79 2.81
CA VAL A 68 -17.34 14.42 2.57
C VAL A 68 -16.89 13.44 3.66
N ASP A 69 -17.70 12.40 3.85
CA ASP A 69 -17.29 11.13 4.45
C ASP A 69 -17.31 10.05 3.36
N ILE A 70 -16.35 9.13 3.42
CA ILE A 70 -16.32 7.94 2.57
C ILE A 70 -16.63 6.74 3.45
N VAL A 71 -17.67 6.00 3.07
CA VAL A 71 -18.12 4.80 3.77
C VAL A 71 -17.82 3.58 2.93
N LEU A 72 -17.05 2.66 3.53
CA LEU A 72 -16.66 1.38 2.99
C LEU A 72 -17.57 0.30 3.55
N SER A 73 -18.02 -0.65 2.73
CA SER A 73 -18.86 -1.76 3.18
C SER A 73 -18.56 -3.05 2.45
N SER A 74 -18.53 -4.15 3.19
CA SER A 74 -18.60 -5.52 2.67
C SER A 74 -19.82 -6.22 3.28
N ASP A 75 -20.02 -7.49 2.96
CA ASP A 75 -21.13 -8.27 3.53
C ASP A 75 -21.05 -8.41 5.07
N GLU A 76 -19.86 -8.28 5.64
CA GLU A 76 -19.61 -8.53 7.06
C GLU A 76 -19.46 -7.27 7.90
N ARG A 77 -19.13 -6.12 7.27
CA ARG A 77 -18.69 -4.93 8.01
C ARG A 77 -18.86 -3.64 7.22
N THR A 78 -18.99 -2.56 7.96
CA THR A 78 -19.01 -1.18 7.44
C THR A 78 -18.03 -0.34 8.23
N LEU A 79 -17.26 0.49 7.53
CA LEU A 79 -16.28 1.42 8.10
C LEU A 79 -16.45 2.78 7.43
N THR A 80 -16.50 3.85 8.22
CA THR A 80 -16.31 5.20 7.68
C THR A 80 -14.84 5.54 7.79
N ILE A 81 -14.22 5.99 6.70
CA ILE A 81 -12.79 6.33 6.71
C ILE A 81 -12.56 7.43 7.77
N PRO A 82 -11.63 7.23 8.73
CA PRO A 82 -11.48 8.11 9.88
C PRO A 82 -10.65 9.36 9.53
N PHE A 83 -11.20 10.21 8.65
CA PHE A 83 -10.58 11.49 8.29
C PHE A 83 -10.59 12.49 9.46
N ALA A 84 -9.69 13.47 9.39
CA ALA A 84 -9.74 14.66 10.23
C ALA A 84 -11.02 15.48 9.95
N ASP A 85 -11.36 16.43 10.83
CA ASP A 85 -12.53 17.28 10.60
C ASP A 85 -12.37 18.24 9.40
N ASP A 86 -11.13 18.61 9.12
CA ASP A 86 -10.83 19.69 8.19
C ASP A 86 -10.50 19.22 6.76
N TRP A 87 -9.95 18.01 6.58
CA TRP A 87 -9.55 17.48 5.27
C TRP A 87 -9.66 15.95 5.19
N THR A 88 -9.76 15.45 3.97
CA THR A 88 -9.54 14.04 3.62
C THR A 88 -8.07 13.80 3.30
N ASP A 89 -7.60 12.56 3.40
CA ASP A 89 -6.22 12.21 3.11
C ASP A 89 -6.02 10.78 2.62
N ARG A 90 -4.95 10.61 1.83
CA ARG A 90 -4.54 9.32 1.22
C ARG A 90 -4.23 8.25 2.27
N ASP A 91 -3.55 8.62 3.34
CA ASP A 91 -3.05 7.67 4.34
C ASP A 91 -4.22 7.01 5.07
N SER A 92 -5.23 7.78 5.44
CA SER A 92 -6.47 7.31 6.05
C SER A 92 -7.23 6.38 5.11
N ALA A 93 -7.27 6.68 3.81
CA ALA A 93 -7.97 5.83 2.85
C ALA A 93 -7.26 4.49 2.61
N VAL A 94 -5.93 4.49 2.43
CA VAL A 94 -5.15 3.24 2.30
C VAL A 94 -5.25 2.40 3.58
N ARG A 95 -5.15 3.02 4.77
CA ARG A 95 -5.31 2.31 6.05
C ARG A 95 -6.72 1.73 6.23
N ALA A 96 -7.75 2.47 5.85
CA ALA A 96 -9.13 1.98 5.92
C ALA A 96 -9.37 0.82 4.95
N MET A 97 -8.75 0.85 3.77
CA MET A 97 -8.80 -0.27 2.82
C MET A 97 -8.04 -1.50 3.33
N GLU A 98 -6.87 -1.33 3.94
CA GLU A 98 -6.15 -2.43 4.61
C GLU A 98 -7.01 -3.03 5.72
N GLU A 99 -7.62 -2.19 6.55
CA GLU A 99 -8.54 -2.65 7.57
C GLU A 99 -9.66 -3.46 6.91
N MET A 100 -10.28 -2.90 5.85
CA MET A 100 -11.12 -3.54 4.81
C MET A 100 -10.98 -5.05 4.70
N ILE A 101 -9.81 -5.40 4.22
CA ILE A 101 -9.55 -6.68 3.57
C ILE A 101 -8.79 -7.63 4.49
N ALA A 102 -8.28 -7.12 5.61
CA ALA A 102 -7.71 -7.94 6.66
C ALA A 102 -8.79 -8.82 7.33
N PRO A 103 -8.45 -10.06 7.74
CA PRO A 103 -7.13 -10.68 7.68
C PRO A 103 -6.86 -11.47 6.38
N GLN A 104 -7.77 -11.49 5.42
CA GLN A 104 -7.67 -12.36 4.24
C GLN A 104 -6.62 -11.87 3.24
N TYR A 105 -6.52 -10.55 3.11
CA TYR A 105 -5.54 -9.86 2.27
C TYR A 105 -4.74 -8.88 3.10
N GLN A 106 -3.62 -8.45 2.53
CA GLN A 106 -2.79 -7.40 3.09
C GLN A 106 -2.18 -6.56 1.96
N ILE A 107 -2.25 -5.25 2.15
CA ILE A 107 -1.57 -4.22 1.37
C ILE A 107 -0.18 -4.03 1.94
N ARG A 108 0.82 -3.98 1.06
CA ARG A 108 2.18 -3.59 1.41
C ARG A 108 2.69 -2.50 0.47
N TRP A 109 3.35 -1.51 1.05
CA TRP A 109 4.04 -0.45 0.31
C TRP A 109 5.34 -0.99 -0.27
N PHE A 110 5.50 -0.87 -1.59
CA PHE A 110 6.77 -1.15 -2.25
C PHE A 110 7.74 0.00 -2.00
N MET A 111 8.68 -0.24 -1.08
CA MET A 111 9.51 0.80 -0.48
C MET A 111 10.53 1.43 -1.43
N GLU A 112 10.77 0.85 -2.60
CA GLU A 112 11.58 1.51 -3.65
C GLU A 112 10.86 2.72 -4.27
N SER A 113 9.55 2.85 -4.08
CA SER A 113 8.79 4.06 -4.45
C SER A 113 8.86 5.19 -3.41
N LEU A 114 9.52 4.97 -2.26
CA LEU A 114 9.65 5.98 -1.20
C LEU A 114 10.27 7.28 -1.73
N GLY A 115 9.60 8.40 -1.48
CA GLY A 115 10.03 9.74 -1.91
C GLY A 115 9.63 10.12 -3.34
N SER A 116 8.91 9.24 -4.04
CA SER A 116 8.22 9.56 -5.29
C SER A 116 6.92 10.33 -5.04
N ASP A 117 6.52 11.18 -5.99
CA ASP A 117 5.20 11.81 -6.04
C ASP A 117 4.06 10.78 -6.22
N THR A 118 4.39 9.60 -6.76
CA THR A 118 3.47 8.47 -6.94
C THR A 118 4.04 7.25 -6.23
N LEU A 119 3.31 6.72 -5.24
CA LEU A 119 3.75 5.56 -4.44
C LEU A 119 3.15 4.26 -4.99
N ALA A 120 3.92 3.18 -4.92
CA ALA A 120 3.53 1.87 -5.45
C ALA A 120 3.18 0.89 -4.33
N PHE A 121 2.07 0.18 -4.46
CA PHE A 121 1.60 -0.80 -3.48
C PHE A 121 1.34 -2.15 -4.12
N LEU A 122 1.39 -3.20 -3.31
CA LEU A 122 0.93 -4.53 -3.69
C LEU A 122 -0.16 -5.00 -2.72
N LEU A 123 -1.20 -5.61 -3.28
CA LEU A 123 -2.22 -6.33 -2.54
C LEU A 123 -2.08 -7.81 -2.85
N LEU A 124 -1.81 -8.63 -1.84
CA LEU A 124 -1.83 -10.09 -1.95
C LEU A 124 -2.64 -10.70 -0.82
N SER A 125 -3.01 -11.97 -0.98
CA SER A 125 -3.55 -12.75 0.14
C SER A 125 -2.52 -12.92 1.25
N THR A 126 -3.00 -13.03 2.49
CA THR A 126 -2.15 -13.30 3.66
C THR A 126 -1.36 -14.60 3.52
N GLU A 127 -1.91 -15.60 2.82
CA GLU A 127 -1.21 -16.85 2.52
C GLU A 127 0.01 -16.61 1.62
N GLN A 128 -0.15 -15.83 0.54
CA GLN A 128 0.95 -15.47 -0.35
C GLN A 128 2.06 -14.70 0.37
N TRP A 129 1.70 -13.72 1.22
CA TRP A 129 2.69 -13.03 2.05
C TRP A 129 3.41 -13.97 3.01
N THR A 130 2.68 -14.91 3.62
CA THR A 130 3.25 -15.94 4.51
C THR A 130 4.22 -16.86 3.76
N GLU A 131 3.92 -17.21 2.51
CA GLU A 131 4.83 -18.01 1.67
C GLU A 131 6.13 -17.24 1.37
N LEU A 132 6.04 -15.97 1.00
CA LEU A 132 7.19 -15.11 0.76
C LEU A 132 8.03 -14.95 2.04
N GLU A 133 7.39 -14.74 3.19
CA GLU A 133 8.08 -14.59 4.47
C GLU A 133 8.82 -15.88 4.88
N LYS A 134 8.21 -17.05 4.65
CA LYS A 134 8.88 -18.34 4.87
C LYS A 134 10.10 -18.55 3.97
N GLN A 135 10.07 -18.03 2.74
CA GLN A 135 11.18 -18.18 1.79
C GLN A 135 12.33 -17.20 2.03
N PHE A 136 12.02 -15.94 2.33
CA PHE A 136 13.02 -14.85 2.36
C PHE A 136 13.29 -14.29 3.76
N GLY A 137 12.48 -14.67 4.74
CA GLY A 137 12.52 -14.09 6.07
C GLY A 137 11.78 -12.75 6.16
N LYS A 138 11.28 -12.46 7.36
CA LYS A 138 10.48 -11.27 7.64
C LYS A 138 11.23 -9.97 7.37
N GLU A 139 12.47 -9.86 7.82
CA GLU A 139 13.27 -8.63 7.72
C GLU A 139 13.46 -8.21 6.26
N LYS A 140 13.95 -9.12 5.41
CA LYS A 140 14.15 -8.84 3.98
C LYS A 140 12.83 -8.52 3.27
N LEU A 141 11.77 -9.27 3.57
CA LEU A 141 10.47 -9.04 2.95
C LEU A 141 9.91 -7.67 3.34
N GLU A 142 9.91 -7.31 4.63
CA GLU A 142 9.41 -6.02 5.11
C GLU A 142 10.30 -4.84 4.71
N PHE A 143 11.59 -5.08 4.46
CA PHE A 143 12.49 -4.06 3.92
C PHE A 143 12.05 -3.59 2.53
N HIS A 144 11.61 -4.49 1.65
CA HIS A 144 11.15 -4.12 0.30
C HIS A 144 9.65 -3.87 0.20
N PHE A 145 8.85 -4.62 0.98
CA PHE A 145 7.40 -4.57 0.97
C PHE A 145 6.91 -4.35 2.41
N GLN A 146 6.76 -3.08 2.79
CA GLN A 146 6.41 -2.71 4.15
C GLN A 146 4.90 -2.87 4.38
N PRO A 147 4.46 -3.60 5.43
CA PRO A 147 3.03 -3.76 5.71
C PRO A 147 2.37 -2.43 6.10
N ILE A 148 1.14 -2.23 5.64
CA ILE A 148 0.32 -1.11 6.10
C ILE A 148 -0.22 -1.41 7.50
N THR A 149 -0.13 -0.43 8.38
CA THR A 149 -0.62 -0.49 9.75
C THR A 149 -1.45 0.75 10.04
N SER A 150 -2.20 0.75 11.14
CA SER A 150 -2.94 1.93 11.59
C SER A 150 -2.08 3.18 11.83
N LYS A 151 -0.75 3.03 11.92
CA LYS A 151 0.23 4.11 12.12
C LYS A 151 1.08 4.41 10.89
N SER A 152 0.84 3.73 9.76
CA SER A 152 1.61 3.98 8.55
C SER A 152 1.33 5.41 8.05
N MET A 153 2.41 6.16 7.85
CA MET A 153 2.41 7.45 7.17
C MET A 153 3.12 7.24 5.83
N MET A 154 2.49 7.62 4.73
CA MET A 154 3.01 7.37 3.39
C MET A 154 3.08 8.68 2.62
N PHE A 155 1.94 9.34 2.42
CA PHE A 155 1.82 10.59 1.70
C PHE A 155 1.96 11.81 2.61
N SER A 156 1.72 11.64 3.91
CA SER A 156 1.83 12.73 4.90
C SER A 156 3.24 12.92 5.46
N LEU A 157 4.23 12.16 4.98
CA LEU A 157 5.62 12.31 5.43
C LEU A 157 6.17 13.65 4.95
N ASP A 158 6.82 14.38 5.86
CA ASP A 158 7.54 15.58 5.46
C ASP A 158 8.85 15.23 4.73
N VAL A 159 9.37 16.20 3.98
CA VAL A 159 10.54 16.02 3.13
C VAL A 159 11.78 15.61 3.94
N ASP A 160 11.97 16.15 5.14
CA ASP A 160 13.13 15.82 5.98
C ASP A 160 13.04 14.37 6.49
N ASP A 161 11.85 13.92 6.85
CA ASP A 161 11.59 12.55 7.28
C ASP A 161 11.73 11.54 6.13
N VAL A 162 11.29 11.90 4.92
CA VAL A 162 11.55 11.10 3.71
C VAL A 162 13.05 10.94 3.49
N PHE A 163 13.83 12.04 3.50
CA PHE A 163 15.28 11.96 3.31
C PHE A 163 15.98 11.14 4.39
N LYS A 164 15.62 11.33 5.67
CA LYS A 164 16.16 10.51 6.77
C LYS A 164 15.87 9.02 6.56
N LEU A 165 14.66 8.68 6.09
CA LEU A 165 14.27 7.29 5.86
C LEU A 165 15.04 6.68 4.69
N ILE A 166 15.19 7.41 3.59
CA ILE A 166 16.01 7.00 2.43
C ILE A 166 17.46 6.74 2.86
N GLU A 167 18.09 7.67 3.58
CA GLU A 167 19.46 7.50 4.07
C GLU A 167 19.61 6.27 4.98
N THR A 168 18.64 6.06 5.87
CA THR A 168 18.64 4.91 6.79
C THR A 168 18.57 3.60 6.01
N ARG A 169 17.71 3.54 4.98
CA ARG A 169 17.56 2.36 4.11
C ARG A 169 18.82 2.10 3.26
N GLN A 170 19.45 3.14 2.72
CA GLN A 170 20.70 3.01 1.96
C GLN A 170 21.81 2.41 2.83
N LYS A 171 21.95 2.85 4.08
CA LYS A 171 22.93 2.29 5.03
C LYS A 171 22.65 0.81 5.35
N ALA A 172 21.38 0.45 5.52
CA ALA A 172 20.98 -0.94 5.73
C ALA A 172 21.35 -1.82 4.52
N ARG A 173 21.07 -1.36 3.29
CA ARG A 173 21.45 -2.05 2.04
C ARG A 173 22.95 -2.29 1.91
N THR A 174 23.79 -1.33 2.30
CA THR A 174 25.27 -1.50 2.24
C THR A 174 25.82 -2.48 3.29
N SER A 175 24.97 -2.97 4.19
CA SER A 175 25.32 -3.91 5.26
C SER A 175 24.87 -5.35 4.96
N GLU A 176 24.09 -5.57 3.89
CA GLU A 176 23.69 -6.89 3.35
C GLU A 176 24.76 -7.49 2.43
#